data_AF-A0A3P8GFE3-F1
#
_entry.id   AF-A0A3P8GFE3-F1
#
_cell.length_a   1.000
_cell.length_b   1.000
_cell.length_c   1.000
_cell.angle_alpha   90.00
_cell.angle_beta   90.00
_cell.angle_gamma   90.00
#
_symmetry.space_group_name_H-M   'P 1'
#
loop_
_entity.id
_entity.type
_entity.pdbx_description
1 polymer ?
#
loop_
_entity_poly.entity_id
_entity_poly.type
_entity_poly.pdbx_seq_one_letter_code
_entity_poly.pdbx_strand_id
1 'polypeptide(L)'
;MESRRRVPSYLELVSWMSLHIIDDVHSETRTQFRSRFLDSTASSYPTLLIMISLLNERENFKSGLMKQLFEDLLTDTSILLADELYTAINASNLRKTTSILIDFWGDEFDRVETAYKIYSTESIWNSIEKKFGESVKSILHCIVETRKYETKQEYPIKGRGGKPIVNNTVVVEVFYDLMNVLDSNEDVGQQLGERLCKLDPFQFQKLNMIYRQKPVRQLGEVLERRTSGQLHDILLAMYNYSINKPMYFATLIHDELHKELVDSLSVQRFLIFRSEIDLHTIDKLYKVIYGIDLSEDVKQKYHSEYGNTLLKLLKKREIPDIFQHSISIIPPLVPLIEV
;
A
#
# COMPACT_ATOMS: atom_id res chain seq x y z
N MET A 1 -32.65 -34.52 -23.77
CA MET A 1 -32.48 -35.00 -22.38
C MET A 1 -31.57 -34.00 -21.67
N GLU A 2 -32.15 -33.13 -20.84
CA GLU A 2 -31.47 -32.13 -20.02
C GLU A 2 -30.24 -32.69 -19.28
N SER A 3 -29.07 -32.09 -19.50
CA SER A 3 -27.92 -32.21 -18.60
C SER A 3 -28.05 -31.14 -17.51
N ARG A 4 -28.68 -31.50 -16.38
CA ARG A 4 -28.66 -30.68 -15.16
C ARG A 4 -27.21 -30.60 -14.66
N ARG A 5 -26.54 -29.46 -14.86
CA ARG A 5 -25.31 -29.14 -14.12
C ARG A 5 -25.69 -29.06 -12.64
N ARG A 6 -25.20 -30.00 -11.83
CA ARG A 6 -25.30 -29.92 -10.37
C ARG A 6 -24.48 -28.72 -9.91
N VAL A 7 -25.13 -27.82 -9.18
CA VAL A 7 -24.49 -26.74 -8.43
C VAL A 7 -23.69 -27.38 -7.30
N PRO A 8 -22.40 -27.03 -7.09
CA PRO A 8 -21.60 -27.60 -6.01
C PRO A 8 -22.20 -27.29 -4.64
N SER A 9 -22.10 -28.24 -3.72
CA SER A 9 -22.52 -28.05 -2.33
C SER A 9 -21.63 -27.06 -1.59
N TYR A 10 -22.14 -26.43 -0.53
CA TYR A 10 -21.42 -25.48 0.32
C TYR A 10 -20.07 -26.03 0.84
N LEU A 11 -20.03 -27.31 1.20
CA LEU A 11 -18.80 -27.98 1.62
C LEU A 11 -17.81 -28.20 0.47
N GLU A 12 -18.29 -28.39 -0.76
CA GLU A 12 -17.43 -28.47 -1.94
C GLU A 12 -16.88 -27.10 -2.33
N LEU A 13 -17.62 -26.01 -2.16
CA LEU A 13 -17.11 -24.64 -2.37
C LEU A 13 -16.15 -24.20 -1.26
N VAL A 14 -16.44 -24.51 0.00
CA VAL A 14 -15.52 -24.21 1.12
C VAL A 14 -14.29 -25.10 1.08
N SER A 15 -14.42 -26.36 0.66
CA SER A 15 -13.28 -27.25 0.40
C SER A 15 -12.51 -26.81 -0.85
N TRP A 16 -13.18 -26.34 -1.90
CA TRP A 16 -12.53 -25.78 -3.09
C TRP A 16 -11.80 -24.48 -2.77
N MET A 17 -12.40 -23.57 -1.99
CA MET A 17 -11.75 -22.35 -1.51
C MET A 17 -10.63 -22.66 -0.52
N SER A 18 -10.81 -23.62 0.39
CA SER A 18 -9.74 -24.02 1.31
C SER A 18 -8.61 -24.70 0.55
N LEU A 19 -8.88 -25.60 -0.38
CA LEU A 19 -7.86 -26.29 -1.18
C LEU A 19 -7.23 -25.36 -2.20
N HIS A 20 -7.94 -24.46 -2.88
CA HIS A 20 -7.33 -23.56 -3.87
C HIS A 20 -6.69 -22.33 -3.21
N ILE A 21 -7.17 -21.86 -2.06
CA ILE A 21 -6.46 -20.81 -1.29
C ILE A 21 -5.26 -21.42 -0.54
N ILE A 22 -5.31 -22.68 -0.09
CA ILE A 22 -4.17 -23.38 0.54
C ILE A 22 -3.17 -23.89 -0.52
N ASP A 23 -3.64 -24.35 -1.68
CA ASP A 23 -2.79 -24.75 -2.82
C ASP A 23 -2.34 -23.53 -3.65
N ASP A 24 -2.96 -22.34 -3.60
CA ASP A 24 -2.29 -21.08 -4.06
C ASP A 24 -1.37 -20.50 -2.98
N VAL A 25 -1.49 -20.95 -1.73
CA VAL A 25 -0.51 -20.70 -0.67
C VAL A 25 0.66 -21.71 -0.73
N HIS A 26 0.50 -22.84 -1.42
CA HIS A 26 1.51 -23.92 -1.52
C HIS A 26 1.98 -24.32 -2.93
N SER A 27 1.27 -23.98 -4.00
CA SER A 27 1.79 -23.97 -5.36
C SER A 27 2.61 -22.71 -5.56
N GLU A 28 3.58 -22.75 -6.46
CA GLU A 28 4.71 -21.82 -6.54
C GLU A 28 4.36 -20.35 -6.92
N THR A 29 3.11 -19.92 -6.74
CA THR A 29 2.52 -18.61 -7.07
C THR A 29 2.60 -17.55 -5.96
N ARG A 30 3.34 -17.80 -4.87
CA ARG A 30 3.56 -16.81 -3.78
C ARG A 30 4.99 -16.80 -3.26
N THR A 31 5.94 -16.65 -4.17
CA THR A 31 7.37 -16.58 -3.87
C THR A 31 7.89 -15.23 -4.37
N GLN A 32 7.77 -14.13 -3.61
CA GLN A 32 8.90 -13.69 -2.78
C GLN A 32 8.58 -12.79 -1.56
N PHE A 33 7.34 -12.71 -1.07
CA PHE A 33 7.06 -12.15 0.28
C PHE A 33 7.47 -13.09 1.45
N ARG A 34 8.32 -14.09 1.17
CA ARG A 34 8.61 -15.26 2.01
C ARG A 34 9.77 -15.07 3.00
N SER A 35 10.00 -13.86 3.49
CA SER A 35 10.85 -13.64 4.68
C SER A 35 10.24 -12.78 5.79
N ARG A 36 8.99 -12.32 5.62
CA ARG A 36 8.25 -11.63 6.68
C ARG A 36 6.88 -12.29 6.84
N PHE A 37 6.65 -12.85 8.04
CA PHE A 37 5.35 -13.29 8.53
C PHE A 37 4.84 -14.67 8.09
N LEU A 38 5.61 -15.73 8.40
CA LEU A 38 5.00 -17.01 8.75
C LEU A 38 4.99 -17.13 10.26
N ASP A 39 3.90 -16.68 10.88
CA ASP A 39 3.37 -17.23 12.13
C ASP A 39 2.04 -16.54 12.43
N SER A 40 0.96 -17.10 11.91
CA SER A 40 -0.28 -17.29 12.68
C SER A 40 -1.33 -17.95 11.80
N THR A 41 -2.08 -18.86 12.43
CA THR A 41 -3.36 -19.42 11.96
C THR A 41 -4.22 -18.35 11.29
N ALA A 42 -5.14 -18.74 10.40
CA ALA A 42 -6.11 -17.90 9.68
C ALA A 42 -6.80 -16.77 10.51
N SER A 43 -6.74 -16.85 11.84
CA SER A 43 -7.05 -15.83 12.86
C SER A 43 -6.30 -14.49 12.80
N SER A 44 -5.24 -14.30 11.99
CA SER A 44 -4.45 -13.04 12.00
C SER A 44 -4.64 -12.12 10.80
N TYR A 45 -5.47 -12.49 9.83
CA TYR A 45 -5.75 -11.67 8.65
C TYR A 45 -7.14 -11.04 8.78
N PRO A 46 -7.25 -9.73 9.05
CA PRO A 46 -8.54 -9.05 9.22
C PRO A 46 -9.46 -9.26 8.02
N THR A 47 -8.91 -9.22 6.81
CA THR A 47 -9.61 -9.45 5.54
C THR A 47 -10.26 -10.84 5.48
N LEU A 48 -9.50 -11.89 5.77
CA LEU A 48 -9.97 -13.29 5.73
C LEU A 48 -11.08 -13.55 6.76
N LEU A 49 -10.96 -12.98 7.96
CA LEU A 49 -11.99 -13.12 9.00
C LEU A 49 -13.28 -12.40 8.63
N ILE A 50 -13.18 -11.21 8.03
CA ILE A 50 -14.35 -10.48 7.54
C ILE A 50 -14.99 -11.26 6.39
N MET A 51 -14.21 -11.80 5.44
CA MET A 51 -14.75 -12.66 4.38
C MET A 51 -15.53 -13.85 4.95
N ILE A 52 -14.97 -14.59 5.91
CA ILE A 52 -15.65 -15.73 6.54
C ILE A 52 -16.95 -15.26 7.23
N SER A 53 -16.92 -14.13 7.94
CA SER A 53 -18.11 -13.55 8.57
C SER A 53 -19.18 -13.19 7.54
N LEU A 54 -18.80 -12.56 6.43
CA LEU A 54 -19.73 -12.10 5.40
C LEU A 54 -20.25 -13.24 4.51
N LEU A 55 -19.46 -14.30 4.31
CA LEU A 55 -19.88 -15.50 3.57
C LEU A 55 -21.11 -16.16 4.22
N ASN A 56 -21.18 -16.15 5.55
CA ASN A 56 -22.32 -16.67 6.30
C ASN A 56 -23.59 -15.80 6.14
N GLU A 57 -23.45 -14.56 5.70
CA GLU A 57 -24.53 -13.56 5.58
C GLU A 57 -24.82 -13.17 4.13
N ARG A 58 -24.18 -13.86 3.15
CA ARG A 58 -24.20 -13.50 1.71
C ARG A 58 -25.61 -13.34 1.13
N GLU A 59 -26.58 -14.15 1.56
CA GLU A 59 -27.96 -14.10 1.06
C GLU A 59 -28.71 -12.81 1.49
N ASN A 60 -28.20 -12.10 2.49
CA ASN A 60 -28.81 -10.88 3.03
C ASN A 60 -28.38 -9.61 2.28
N PHE A 61 -27.25 -9.63 1.56
CA PHE A 61 -26.72 -8.45 0.85
C PHE A 61 -27.18 -8.39 -0.62
N LYS A 62 -28.45 -8.05 -0.85
CA LYS A 62 -29.01 -8.01 -2.22
C LYS A 62 -28.48 -6.87 -3.09
N SER A 63 -28.10 -5.73 -2.51
CA SER A 63 -27.58 -4.55 -3.22
C SER A 63 -26.95 -3.52 -2.25
N GLY A 64 -26.13 -2.60 -2.77
CA GLY A 64 -25.56 -1.47 -2.01
C GLY A 64 -24.11 -1.66 -1.58
N LEU A 65 -23.60 -0.73 -0.76
CA LEU A 65 -22.19 -0.66 -0.34
C LEU A 65 -21.68 -1.93 0.34
N MET A 66 -22.52 -2.61 1.13
CA MET A 66 -22.15 -3.89 1.76
C MET A 66 -21.87 -5.01 0.74
N LYS A 67 -22.66 -5.06 -0.34
CA LYS A 67 -22.44 -6.02 -1.42
C LYS A 67 -21.13 -5.72 -2.15
N GLN A 68 -20.87 -4.44 -2.44
CA GLN A 68 -19.62 -4.00 -3.07
C GLN A 68 -18.39 -4.28 -2.20
N LEU A 69 -18.48 -4.07 -0.88
CA LEU A 69 -17.42 -4.46 0.05
C LEU A 69 -17.13 -5.95 -0.01
N PHE A 70 -18.17 -6.77 -0.02
CA PHE A 70 -18.01 -8.21 -0.10
C PHE A 70 -17.39 -8.65 -1.44
N GLU A 71 -17.82 -8.05 -2.55
CA GLU A 71 -17.26 -8.29 -3.88
C GLU A 71 -15.80 -7.86 -3.95
N ASP A 72 -15.46 -6.66 -3.46
CA ASP A 72 -14.08 -6.18 -3.42
C ASP A 72 -13.19 -7.09 -2.56
N LEU A 73 -13.64 -7.46 -1.36
CA LEU A 73 -12.88 -8.38 -0.51
C LEU A 73 -12.55 -9.68 -1.28
N LEU A 74 -13.53 -10.30 -1.93
CA LEU A 74 -13.34 -11.56 -2.68
C LEU A 74 -12.56 -11.42 -3.99
N THR A 75 -12.35 -10.21 -4.48
CA THR A 75 -11.69 -9.97 -5.76
C THR A 75 -10.17 -9.99 -5.58
N ASP A 76 -9.48 -10.63 -6.52
CA ASP A 76 -8.02 -10.63 -6.52
C ASP A 76 -7.47 -9.20 -6.48
N THR A 77 -6.48 -8.96 -5.63
CA THR A 77 -5.93 -7.62 -5.40
C THR A 77 -5.39 -6.98 -6.68
N SER A 78 -4.83 -7.77 -7.61
CA SER A 78 -4.33 -7.24 -8.88
C SER A 78 -5.46 -6.75 -9.79
N ILE A 79 -6.62 -7.41 -9.76
CA ILE A 79 -7.82 -6.99 -10.49
C ILE A 79 -8.40 -5.70 -9.88
N LEU A 80 -8.49 -5.63 -8.54
CA LEU A 80 -8.94 -4.41 -7.87
C LEU A 80 -8.03 -3.21 -8.12
N LEU A 81 -6.71 -3.41 -8.03
CA LEU A 81 -5.74 -2.35 -8.32
C LEU A 81 -5.78 -1.93 -9.79
N ALA A 82 -6.02 -2.86 -10.72
CA ALA A 82 -6.20 -2.56 -12.13
C ALA A 82 -7.46 -1.70 -12.39
N ASP A 83 -8.60 -2.05 -11.79
CA ASP A 83 -9.83 -1.26 -11.86
C ASP A 83 -9.64 0.15 -11.30
N GLU A 84 -9.01 0.23 -10.12
CA GLU A 84 -8.73 1.48 -9.43
C GLU A 84 -7.81 2.39 -10.26
N LEU A 85 -6.76 1.80 -10.84
CA LEU A 85 -5.82 2.51 -11.70
C LEU A 85 -6.47 2.98 -13.00
N TYR A 86 -7.28 2.13 -13.64
CA TYR A 86 -8.04 2.47 -14.85
C TYR A 86 -9.00 3.64 -14.59
N THR A 87 -9.76 3.56 -13.49
CA THR A 87 -10.70 4.59 -13.09
C THR A 87 -9.99 5.90 -12.77
N ALA A 88 -8.87 5.85 -12.04
CA ALA A 88 -8.07 7.03 -11.72
C ALA A 88 -7.49 7.72 -12.96
N ILE A 89 -6.92 6.95 -13.89
CA ILE A 89 -6.35 7.47 -15.14
C ILE A 89 -7.45 8.11 -16.00
N ASN A 90 -8.60 7.45 -16.14
CA ASN A 90 -9.71 7.98 -16.94
C ASN A 90 -10.29 9.28 -16.38
N ALA A 91 -10.37 9.38 -15.05
CA ALA A 91 -10.78 10.58 -14.33
C ALA A 91 -9.70 11.68 -14.29
N SER A 92 -8.54 11.47 -14.92
CA SER A 92 -7.38 12.39 -14.84
C SER A 92 -6.95 12.68 -13.39
N ASN A 93 -7.12 11.71 -12.49
CA ASN A 93 -6.76 11.83 -11.08
C ASN A 93 -5.30 11.41 -10.86
N LEU A 94 -4.38 12.33 -11.13
CA LEU A 94 -2.95 12.08 -11.02
C LEU A 94 -2.54 11.60 -9.63
N ARG A 95 -3.07 12.23 -8.58
CA ARG A 95 -2.73 11.88 -7.18
C ARG A 95 -3.02 10.41 -6.88
N LYS A 96 -4.19 9.91 -7.31
CA LYS A 96 -4.58 8.52 -7.09
C LYS A 96 -3.75 7.55 -7.95
N THR A 97 -3.56 7.87 -9.23
CA THR A 97 -2.65 7.14 -10.14
C THR A 97 -1.25 7.01 -9.55
N THR A 98 -0.67 8.11 -9.07
CA THR A 98 0.64 8.11 -8.40
C THR A 98 0.61 7.27 -7.14
N SER A 99 -0.39 7.42 -6.26
CA SER A 99 -0.46 6.67 -4.99
C SER A 99 -0.46 5.13 -5.18
N ILE A 100 -1.05 4.64 -6.27
CA ILE A 100 -1.06 3.21 -6.62
C ILE A 100 0.31 2.80 -7.17
N LEU A 101 0.82 3.51 -8.18
CA LEU A 101 2.06 3.14 -8.86
C LEU A 101 3.29 3.21 -7.96
N ILE A 102 3.36 4.21 -7.06
CA ILE A 102 4.45 4.32 -6.10
C ILE A 102 4.36 3.28 -4.99
N ASP A 103 3.33 2.45 -4.91
CA ASP A 103 3.25 1.40 -3.89
C ASP A 103 3.66 0.01 -4.40
N PHE A 104 3.86 -0.16 -5.71
CA PHE A 104 4.27 -1.44 -6.30
C PHE A 104 5.72 -1.83 -6.00
N TRP A 105 5.92 -3.12 -5.76
CA TRP A 105 7.20 -3.79 -5.56
C TRP A 105 7.24 -5.13 -6.31
N GLY A 106 8.43 -5.56 -6.71
CA GLY A 106 8.63 -6.87 -7.32
C GLY A 106 7.83 -7.03 -8.61
N ASP A 107 7.05 -8.10 -8.68
CA ASP A 107 6.19 -8.48 -9.81
C ASP A 107 4.72 -8.02 -9.65
N GLU A 108 4.41 -7.19 -8.65
CA GLU A 108 3.04 -6.67 -8.42
C GLU A 108 2.52 -5.87 -9.62
N PHE A 109 3.38 -5.03 -10.21
CA PHE A 109 3.02 -4.27 -11.41
C PHE A 109 2.68 -5.19 -12.59
N ASP A 110 3.47 -6.24 -12.82
CA ASP A 110 3.26 -7.15 -13.96
C ASP A 110 1.93 -7.91 -13.86
N ARG A 111 1.55 -8.29 -12.63
CA ARG A 111 0.22 -8.86 -12.35
C ARG A 111 -0.90 -7.87 -12.62
N VAL A 112 -0.77 -6.64 -12.12
CA VAL A 112 -1.76 -5.58 -12.35
C VAL A 112 -1.86 -5.21 -13.83
N GLU A 113 -0.74 -5.14 -14.55
CA GLU A 113 -0.72 -4.89 -15.99
C GLU A 113 -1.42 -6.00 -16.77
N THR A 114 -1.29 -7.25 -16.33
CA THR A 114 -2.04 -8.37 -16.90
C THR A 114 -3.54 -8.23 -16.65
N ALA A 115 -3.95 -7.89 -15.42
CA ALA A 115 -5.35 -7.67 -15.06
C ALA A 115 -5.96 -6.42 -15.73
N TYR A 116 -5.18 -5.39 -16.00
CA TYR A 116 -5.61 -4.14 -16.63
C TYR A 116 -6.22 -4.36 -18.02
N LYS A 117 -5.86 -5.45 -18.70
CA LYS A 117 -6.42 -5.87 -20.00
C LYS A 117 -7.92 -6.18 -19.94
N ILE A 118 -8.49 -6.38 -18.75
CA ILE A 118 -9.94 -6.52 -18.54
C ILE A 118 -10.66 -5.19 -18.85
N TYR A 119 -10.02 -4.06 -18.54
CA TYR A 119 -10.63 -2.73 -18.59
C TYR A 119 -10.21 -1.91 -19.81
N SER A 120 -9.02 -2.16 -20.36
CA SER A 120 -8.48 -1.42 -21.49
C SER A 120 -7.70 -2.31 -22.45
N THR A 121 -7.79 -2.00 -23.75
CA THR A 121 -6.91 -2.57 -24.78
C THR A 121 -5.58 -1.82 -24.88
N GLU A 122 -5.51 -0.61 -24.33
CA GLU A 122 -4.28 0.19 -24.27
C GLU A 122 -3.44 -0.21 -23.05
N SER A 123 -2.11 -0.12 -23.18
CA SER A 123 -1.23 -0.30 -22.02
C SER A 123 -1.48 0.79 -20.97
N ILE A 124 -1.14 0.48 -19.72
CA ILE A 124 -1.17 1.44 -18.60
C ILE A 124 -0.35 2.68 -18.98
N TRP A 125 0.86 2.50 -19.51
CA TRP A 125 1.77 3.60 -19.85
C TRP A 125 1.24 4.50 -20.97
N ASN A 126 0.62 3.94 -22.00
CA ASN A 126 -0.01 4.73 -23.06
C ASN A 126 -1.21 5.52 -22.51
N SER A 127 -1.98 4.91 -21.61
CA SER A 127 -3.12 5.57 -20.96
C SER A 127 -2.65 6.76 -20.11
N ILE A 128 -1.55 6.59 -19.37
CA ILE A 128 -0.90 7.65 -18.57
C ILE A 128 -0.36 8.76 -19.47
N GLU A 129 0.36 8.42 -20.55
CA GLU A 129 0.91 9.40 -21.50
C GLU A 129 -0.18 10.28 -22.08
N LYS A 130 -1.29 9.68 -22.52
CA LYS A 130 -2.43 10.42 -23.09
C LYS A 130 -3.10 11.35 -22.10
N LYS A 131 -3.13 10.98 -20.81
CA LYS A 131 -3.84 11.72 -19.76
C LYS A 131 -2.99 12.78 -19.06
N PHE A 132 -1.69 12.53 -18.92
CA PHE A 132 -0.78 13.34 -18.10
C PHE A 132 0.51 13.76 -18.84
N GLY A 133 0.75 13.28 -20.06
CA GLY A 133 1.91 13.62 -20.86
C GLY A 133 3.15 12.76 -20.61
N GLU A 134 4.14 12.92 -21.49
CA GLU A 134 5.35 12.10 -21.54
C GLU A 134 6.21 12.22 -20.28
N SER A 135 6.38 13.44 -19.77
CA SER A 135 7.16 13.70 -18.55
C SER A 135 6.65 12.90 -17.35
N VAL A 136 5.32 12.91 -17.14
CA VAL A 136 4.68 12.15 -16.06
C VAL A 136 4.84 10.65 -16.27
N LYS A 137 4.59 10.16 -17.49
CA LYS A 137 4.79 8.75 -17.85
C LYS A 137 6.20 8.29 -17.53
N SER A 138 7.20 9.04 -17.99
CA SER A 138 8.63 8.71 -17.83
C SER A 138 9.02 8.60 -16.36
N ILE A 139 8.60 9.56 -15.52
CA ILE A 139 8.91 9.56 -14.09
C ILE A 139 8.19 8.41 -13.36
N LEU A 140 6.89 8.21 -13.60
CA LEU A 140 6.14 7.12 -12.95
C LEU A 140 6.66 5.74 -13.37
N HIS A 141 6.99 5.56 -14.65
CA HIS A 141 7.64 4.35 -15.15
C HIS A 141 8.98 4.10 -14.46
N CYS A 142 9.85 5.12 -14.38
CA CYS A 142 11.13 5.02 -13.68
C CYS A 142 10.98 4.58 -12.21
N ILE A 143 9.95 5.08 -11.51
CA ILE A 143 9.67 4.67 -10.11
C ILE A 143 9.32 3.19 -10.02
N VAL A 144 8.43 2.70 -10.89
CA VAL A 144 8.03 1.29 -10.92
C VAL A 144 9.22 0.39 -11.26
N GLU A 145 10.00 0.74 -12.28
CA GLU A 145 11.18 -0.03 -12.69
C GLU A 145 12.24 -0.12 -11.58
N THR A 146 12.48 0.98 -10.86
CA THR A 146 13.44 1.02 -9.74
C THR A 146 13.09 0.05 -8.62
N ARG A 147 11.82 -0.38 -8.53
CA ARG A 147 11.29 -1.23 -7.44
C ARG A 147 10.96 -2.65 -7.88
N LYS A 148 11.29 -3.03 -9.12
CA LYS A 148 11.14 -4.42 -9.61
C LYS A 148 11.99 -5.43 -8.84
N TYR A 149 13.09 -5.00 -8.24
CA TYR A 149 13.96 -5.84 -7.45
C TYR A 149 13.86 -5.46 -5.97
N GLU A 150 13.48 -6.41 -5.12
CA GLU A 150 13.39 -6.15 -3.68
C GLU A 150 14.76 -5.81 -3.07
N THR A 151 14.77 -4.79 -2.21
CA THR A 151 15.97 -4.40 -1.46
C THR A 151 16.38 -5.51 -0.50
N LYS A 152 17.64 -5.96 -0.60
CA LYS A 152 18.22 -6.95 0.34
C LYS A 152 18.16 -6.42 1.77
N GLN A 153 18.01 -7.32 2.75
CA GLN A 153 17.91 -6.95 4.17
C GLN A 153 19.08 -7.52 4.99
N GLU A 154 19.67 -6.69 5.84
CA GLU A 154 20.58 -7.06 6.91
C GLU A 154 19.80 -7.70 8.06
N TYR A 155 20.21 -8.91 8.46
CA TYR A 155 19.69 -9.65 9.62
C TYR A 155 18.15 -9.71 9.69
N PRO A 156 17.50 -10.60 8.93
CA PRO A 156 16.07 -10.83 9.11
C PRO A 156 15.82 -11.44 10.50
N ILE A 157 15.57 -10.59 11.50
CA ILE A 157 15.04 -11.05 12.79
C ILE A 157 13.61 -11.51 12.51
N LYS A 158 13.31 -12.78 12.79
CA LYS A 158 11.97 -13.37 12.60
C LYS A 158 10.90 -12.45 13.20
N GLY A 159 9.96 -12.02 12.36
CA GLY A 159 8.81 -11.21 12.76
C GLY A 159 9.04 -9.69 12.94
N ARG A 160 10.27 -9.17 12.81
CA ARG A 160 10.56 -7.71 12.88
C ARG A 160 11.05 -7.10 11.57
N GLY A 161 11.36 -7.92 10.57
CA GLY A 161 11.99 -7.48 9.33
C GLY A 161 13.47 -7.12 9.54
N GLY A 162 14.28 -7.28 8.49
CA GLY A 162 15.67 -6.84 8.51
C GLY A 162 15.82 -5.39 8.07
N LYS A 163 16.95 -4.78 8.42
CA LYS A 163 17.30 -3.42 8.01
C LYS A 163 17.62 -3.43 6.50
N PRO A 164 17.02 -2.57 5.67
CA PRO A 164 17.31 -2.56 4.24
C PRO A 164 18.78 -2.20 3.99
N ILE A 165 19.43 -2.96 3.11
CA ILE A 165 20.79 -2.71 2.64
C ILE A 165 20.70 -1.62 1.58
N VAL A 166 21.14 -0.42 1.93
CA VAL A 166 21.09 0.74 1.05
C VAL A 166 22.39 0.82 0.26
N ASN A 167 22.29 0.79 -1.08
CA ASN A 167 23.43 1.10 -1.94
C ASN A 167 23.74 2.61 -1.87
N ASN A 168 24.79 2.98 -1.13
CA ASN A 168 25.18 4.37 -0.93
C ASN A 168 25.72 5.05 -2.19
N THR A 169 26.22 4.30 -3.19
CA THR A 169 26.80 4.89 -4.41
C THR A 169 25.75 5.71 -5.16
N VAL A 170 24.59 5.11 -5.43
CA VAL A 170 23.49 5.77 -6.14
C VAL A 170 22.97 6.99 -5.35
N VAL A 171 22.92 6.90 -4.02
CA VAL A 171 22.49 8.02 -3.16
C VAL A 171 23.45 9.21 -3.29
N VAL A 172 24.76 8.95 -3.31
CA VAL A 172 25.78 10.00 -3.43
C VAL A 172 25.79 10.62 -4.83
N GLU A 173 25.66 9.80 -5.88
CA GLU A 173 25.54 10.28 -7.26
C GLU A 173 24.34 11.20 -7.43
N VAL A 174 23.15 10.74 -7.00
CA VAL A 174 21.93 11.57 -7.04
C VAL A 174 22.11 12.83 -6.20
N PHE A 175 22.73 12.76 -5.02
CA PHE A 175 22.98 13.95 -4.20
C PHE A 175 23.76 15.04 -4.94
N TYR A 176 24.84 14.68 -5.64
CA TYR A 176 25.64 15.64 -6.41
C TYR A 176 24.88 16.18 -7.62
N ASP A 177 24.15 15.32 -8.34
CA ASP A 177 23.32 15.75 -9.46
C ASP A 177 22.26 16.77 -9.02
N LEU A 178 21.62 16.54 -7.87
CA LEU A 178 20.61 17.46 -7.32
C LEU A 178 21.20 18.84 -7.02
N MET A 179 22.43 18.91 -6.49
CA MET A 179 23.07 20.22 -6.25
C MET A 179 23.25 21.00 -7.56
N ASN A 180 23.70 20.33 -8.63
CA ASN A 180 23.85 20.95 -9.94
C ASN A 180 22.49 21.41 -10.52
N VAL A 181 21.46 20.58 -10.41
CA VAL A 181 20.10 20.91 -10.90
C VAL A 181 19.55 22.14 -10.17
N LEU A 182 19.74 22.21 -8.85
CA LEU A 182 19.23 23.29 -8.02
C LEU A 182 19.95 24.62 -8.26
N ASP A 183 21.18 24.61 -8.75
CA ASP A 183 21.90 25.83 -9.14
C ASP A 183 21.54 26.29 -10.57
N SER A 184 20.77 25.49 -11.31
CA SER A 184 20.28 25.84 -12.66
C SER A 184 18.95 26.62 -12.64
N ASN A 185 18.69 27.36 -13.72
CA ASN A 185 17.46 28.13 -13.94
C ASN A 185 16.45 27.43 -14.89
N GLU A 186 16.72 26.19 -15.29
CA GLU A 186 15.92 25.44 -16.28
C GLU A 186 14.75 24.69 -15.62
N ASP A 187 14.09 23.79 -16.35
CA ASP A 187 12.98 22.94 -15.86
C ASP A 187 13.45 22.03 -14.70
N VAL A 188 13.43 22.61 -13.50
CA VAL A 188 13.86 21.96 -12.27
C VAL A 188 13.00 20.73 -11.96
N GLY A 189 11.70 20.76 -12.27
CA GLY A 189 10.77 19.68 -11.95
C GLY A 189 11.12 18.39 -12.67
N GLN A 190 11.27 18.46 -14.00
CA GLN A 190 11.64 17.30 -14.82
C GLN A 190 13.01 16.75 -14.42
N GLN A 191 14.00 17.64 -14.28
CA GLN A 191 15.36 17.23 -13.94
C GLN A 191 15.42 16.55 -12.58
N LEU A 192 14.75 17.10 -11.55
CA LEU A 192 14.67 16.47 -10.23
C LEU A 192 13.98 15.10 -10.32
N GLY A 193 12.87 14.98 -11.06
CA GLY A 193 12.15 13.72 -11.28
C GLY A 193 13.05 12.62 -11.83
N GLU A 194 13.80 12.91 -12.90
CA GLU A 194 14.71 11.95 -13.56
C GLU A 194 15.84 11.42 -12.67
N ARG A 195 16.22 12.16 -11.61
CA ARG A 195 17.26 11.71 -10.66
C ARG A 195 16.64 11.00 -9.46
N LEU A 196 15.58 11.59 -8.89
CA LEU A 196 14.93 11.06 -7.70
C LEU A 196 14.19 9.73 -7.96
N CYS A 197 13.67 9.51 -9.17
CA CYS A 197 12.97 8.28 -9.52
C CYS A 197 13.87 7.03 -9.50
N LYS A 198 15.20 7.22 -9.57
CA LYS A 198 16.23 6.16 -9.50
C LYS A 198 16.49 5.66 -8.08
N LEU A 199 15.88 6.29 -7.08
CA LEU A 199 16.02 5.91 -5.68
C LEU A 199 14.82 5.09 -5.22
N ASP A 200 15.08 3.91 -4.68
CA ASP A 200 14.07 3.24 -3.86
C ASP A 200 13.76 4.06 -2.59
N PRO A 201 12.64 3.81 -1.90
CA PRO A 201 12.25 4.56 -0.70
C PRO A 201 13.31 4.61 0.40
N PHE A 202 14.12 3.56 0.58
CA PHE A 202 15.16 3.51 1.62
C PHE A 202 16.38 4.34 1.22
N GLN A 203 16.78 4.28 -0.04
CA GLN A 203 17.80 5.17 -0.61
C GLN A 203 17.35 6.63 -0.55
N PHE A 204 16.08 6.91 -0.84
CA PHE A 204 15.50 8.24 -0.73
C PHE A 204 15.51 8.74 0.72
N GLN A 205 15.14 7.91 1.70
CA GLN A 205 15.27 8.26 3.12
C GLN A 205 16.72 8.61 3.49
N LYS A 206 17.69 7.85 2.99
CA LYS A 206 19.12 8.11 3.22
C LYS A 206 19.55 9.44 2.62
N LEU A 207 19.11 9.76 1.40
CA LEU A 207 19.32 11.06 0.77
C LEU A 207 18.74 12.19 1.64
N ASN A 208 17.51 12.04 2.14
CA ASN A 208 16.89 13.04 3.00
C ASN A 208 17.66 13.24 4.31
N MET A 209 18.25 12.19 4.88
CA MET A 209 19.12 12.31 6.06
C MET A 209 20.36 13.15 5.77
N ILE A 210 20.97 13.04 4.58
CA ILE A 210 22.11 13.87 4.17
C ILE A 210 21.69 15.34 4.10
N TYR A 211 20.53 15.64 3.50
CA TYR A 211 19.99 17.00 3.45
C TYR A 211 19.64 17.55 4.83
N ARG A 212 19.12 16.74 5.76
CA ARG A 212 18.83 17.17 7.15
C ARG A 212 20.08 17.55 7.94
N GLN A 213 21.25 17.02 7.60
CA GLN A 213 22.51 17.44 8.23
C GLN A 213 22.98 18.83 7.75
N LYS A 214 22.38 19.36 6.68
CA LYS A 214 22.71 20.70 6.18
C LYS A 214 21.81 21.74 6.87
N PRO A 215 22.39 22.82 7.42
CA PRO A 215 21.63 23.80 8.18
C PRO A 215 20.66 24.68 7.35
N VAL A 216 20.79 24.71 6.02
CA VAL A 216 20.14 25.74 5.20
C VAL A 216 18.98 25.22 4.34
N ARG A 217 18.94 23.91 4.01
CA ARG A 217 17.97 23.40 3.01
C ARG A 217 17.50 21.98 3.36
N GLN A 218 16.27 21.85 3.84
CA GLN A 218 15.59 20.56 3.94
C GLN A 218 15.09 20.13 2.55
N LEU A 219 15.25 18.84 2.19
CA LEU A 219 14.88 18.36 0.86
C LEU A 219 13.40 18.58 0.54
N GLY A 220 12.50 18.35 1.51
CA GLY A 220 11.06 18.62 1.33
C GLY A 220 10.77 20.07 0.96
N GLU A 221 11.34 21.04 1.70
CA GLU A 221 11.18 22.47 1.39
C GLU A 221 11.75 22.85 0.02
N VAL A 222 12.83 22.20 -0.40
CA VAL A 222 13.40 22.41 -1.73
C VAL A 222 12.44 21.96 -2.82
N LEU A 223 11.87 20.76 -2.68
CA LEU A 223 10.87 20.25 -3.63
C LEU A 223 9.65 21.17 -3.68
N GLU A 224 9.14 21.60 -2.52
CA GLU A 224 8.00 22.50 -2.42
C GLU A 224 8.24 23.84 -3.14
N ARG A 225 9.41 24.46 -2.95
CA ARG A 225 9.70 25.79 -3.50
C ARG A 225 10.15 25.79 -4.96
N ARG A 226 10.76 24.70 -5.43
CA ARG A 226 11.44 24.65 -6.73
C ARG A 226 10.68 23.92 -7.82
N THR A 227 9.53 23.35 -7.51
CA THR A 227 8.72 22.60 -8.47
C THR A 227 7.28 23.09 -8.44
N SER A 228 6.56 22.92 -9.56
CA SER A 228 5.14 23.25 -9.66
C SER A 228 4.39 22.25 -10.56
N GLY A 229 3.07 22.24 -10.48
CA GLY A 229 2.20 21.43 -11.36
C GLY A 229 2.31 19.93 -11.10
N GLN A 230 2.07 19.12 -12.13
CA GLN A 230 1.98 17.66 -12.00
C GLN A 230 3.26 17.01 -11.48
N LEU A 231 4.42 17.51 -11.89
CA LEU A 231 5.71 16.98 -11.44
C LEU A 231 5.98 17.30 -9.97
N HIS A 232 5.53 18.46 -9.49
CA HIS A 232 5.56 18.80 -8.07
C HIS A 232 4.75 17.80 -7.24
N ASP A 233 3.53 17.51 -7.67
CA ASP A 233 2.65 16.58 -6.96
C ASP A 233 3.26 15.17 -6.86
N ILE A 234 3.86 14.68 -7.96
CA ILE A 234 4.56 13.38 -7.98
C ILE A 234 5.77 13.40 -7.05
N LEU A 235 6.61 14.44 -7.13
CA LEU A 235 7.83 14.54 -6.33
C LEU A 235 7.53 14.64 -4.82
N LEU A 236 6.50 15.39 -4.43
CA LEU A 236 6.05 15.43 -3.04
C LEU A 236 5.42 14.11 -2.59
N ALA A 237 4.65 13.43 -3.46
CA ALA A 237 4.13 12.10 -3.16
C ALA A 237 5.28 11.10 -2.93
N MET A 238 6.31 11.09 -3.79
CA MET A 238 7.51 10.28 -3.63
C MET A 238 8.25 10.60 -2.32
N TYR A 239 8.43 11.88 -2.00
CA TYR A 239 9.07 12.31 -0.76
C TYR A 239 8.27 11.83 0.45
N ASN A 240 6.99 12.14 0.53
CA ASN A 240 6.14 11.80 1.69
C ASN A 240 6.01 10.29 1.88
N TYR A 241 5.82 9.53 0.78
CA TYR A 241 5.81 8.08 0.80
C TYR A 241 7.13 7.52 1.34
N SER A 242 8.25 8.04 0.85
CA SER A 242 9.57 7.56 1.26
C SER A 242 9.87 7.90 2.71
N ILE A 243 9.53 9.09 3.19
CA ILE A 243 9.86 9.50 4.56
C ILE A 243 8.96 8.83 5.59
N ASN A 244 7.66 8.76 5.32
CA ASN A 244 6.69 8.16 6.24
C ASN A 244 5.48 7.63 5.47
N LYS A 245 5.64 6.42 4.91
CA LYS A 245 4.60 5.72 4.15
C LYS A 245 3.25 5.65 4.87
N PRO A 246 3.16 5.23 6.16
CA PRO A 246 1.86 5.19 6.84
C PRO A 246 1.24 6.58 7.00
N MET A 247 2.04 7.62 7.27
CA MET A 247 1.53 9.01 7.31
C MET A 247 1.04 9.48 5.94
N TYR A 248 1.75 9.16 4.86
CA TYR A 248 1.33 9.47 3.50
C TYR A 248 -0.05 8.86 3.18
N PHE A 249 -0.28 7.60 3.51
CA PHE A 249 -1.61 7.01 3.32
C PHE A 249 -2.67 7.57 4.27
N ALA A 250 -2.30 7.96 5.50
CA ALA A 250 -3.22 8.65 6.41
C ALA A 250 -3.75 9.96 5.79
N THR A 251 -2.89 10.74 5.12
CA THR A 251 -3.33 11.97 4.44
C THR A 251 -4.17 11.70 3.21
N LEU A 252 -3.87 10.65 2.43
CA LEU A 252 -4.73 10.22 1.32
C LEU A 252 -6.14 9.83 1.79
N ILE A 253 -6.23 9.03 2.85
CA ILE A 253 -7.51 8.56 3.40
C ILE A 253 -8.31 9.72 3.98
N HIS A 254 -7.66 10.63 4.71
CA HIS A 254 -8.30 11.83 5.27
C HIS A 254 -8.94 12.67 4.18
N ASP A 255 -8.18 12.95 3.11
CA ASP A 255 -8.66 13.80 2.03
C ASP A 255 -9.82 13.13 1.28
N GLU A 256 -9.82 11.81 1.16
CA GLU A 256 -10.96 11.09 0.57
C GLU A 256 -12.21 11.14 1.45
N LEU A 257 -12.05 10.98 2.77
CA LEU A 257 -13.16 11.09 3.74
C LEU A 257 -13.78 12.49 3.75
N HIS A 258 -12.99 13.53 3.51
CA HIS A 258 -13.42 14.93 3.64
C HIS A 258 -13.77 15.64 2.33
N LYS A 259 -13.74 14.95 1.18
CA LYS A 259 -14.27 15.49 -0.08
C LYS A 259 -15.76 15.82 0.04
N GLU A 260 -16.18 16.86 -0.69
CA GLU A 260 -17.59 17.29 -0.77
C GLU A 260 -18.51 16.15 -1.22
N LEU A 261 -18.06 15.40 -2.23
CA LEU A 261 -18.68 14.17 -2.69
C LEU A 261 -17.78 13.01 -2.31
N VAL A 262 -18.13 12.30 -1.25
CA VAL A 262 -17.35 11.14 -0.81
C VAL A 262 -17.60 9.96 -1.72
N ASP A 263 -16.54 9.53 -2.40
CA ASP A 263 -16.51 8.25 -3.07
C ASP A 263 -16.28 7.15 -2.02
N SER A 264 -17.39 6.52 -1.62
CA SER A 264 -17.38 5.48 -0.59
C SER A 264 -16.48 4.29 -0.96
N LEU A 265 -16.31 4.02 -2.26
CA LEU A 265 -15.48 2.92 -2.76
C LEU A 265 -13.98 3.23 -2.64
N SER A 266 -13.58 4.49 -2.83
CA SER A 266 -12.18 4.90 -2.70
C SER A 266 -11.65 4.67 -1.29
N VAL A 267 -12.39 5.09 -0.25
CA VAL A 267 -11.98 4.85 1.14
C VAL A 267 -11.94 3.37 1.46
N GLN A 268 -12.97 2.61 1.06
CA GLN A 268 -13.02 1.17 1.23
C GLN A 268 -11.79 0.48 0.66
N ARG A 269 -11.40 0.80 -0.57
CA ARG A 269 -10.26 0.18 -1.23
C ARG A 269 -8.93 0.53 -0.57
N PHE A 270 -8.75 1.78 -0.11
CA PHE A 270 -7.60 2.12 0.74
C PHE A 270 -7.55 1.26 2.00
N LEU A 271 -8.67 1.10 2.72
CA LEU A 271 -8.72 0.26 3.92
C LEU A 271 -8.39 -1.20 3.59
N ILE A 272 -8.93 -1.76 2.51
CA ILE A 272 -8.64 -3.12 2.05
C ILE A 272 -7.14 -3.28 1.74
N PHE A 273 -6.59 -2.45 0.84
CA PHE A 273 -5.20 -2.55 0.40
C PHE A 273 -4.19 -2.39 1.54
N ARG A 274 -4.51 -1.57 2.56
CA ARG A 274 -3.60 -1.33 3.70
C ARG A 274 -3.79 -2.32 4.86
N SER A 275 -4.92 -3.03 4.91
CA SER A 275 -5.36 -3.82 6.07
C SER A 275 -4.31 -4.86 6.53
N GLU A 276 -3.62 -5.48 5.59
CA GLU A 276 -2.60 -6.51 5.86
C GLU A 276 -1.16 -5.96 5.88
N ILE A 277 -0.98 -4.66 5.66
CA ILE A 277 0.34 -4.04 5.50
C ILE A 277 0.68 -3.15 6.70
N ASP A 278 -0.07 -2.08 6.92
CA ASP A 278 0.23 -1.10 7.97
C ASP A 278 -0.98 -0.27 8.43
N LEU A 279 -2.21 -0.68 8.11
CA LEU A 279 -3.41 0.10 8.44
C LEU A 279 -3.54 0.45 9.93
N HIS A 280 -3.05 -0.40 10.83
CA HIS A 280 -2.97 -0.11 12.26
C HIS A 280 -2.00 1.03 12.61
N THR A 281 -0.87 1.11 11.89
CA THR A 281 0.09 2.22 12.05
C THR A 281 -0.49 3.50 11.44
N ILE A 282 -1.21 3.39 10.31
CA ILE A 282 -1.94 4.49 9.69
C ILE A 282 -2.95 5.08 10.69
N ASP A 283 -3.81 4.27 11.31
CA ASP A 283 -4.82 4.72 12.29
C ASP A 283 -4.20 5.52 13.45
N LYS A 284 -3.07 5.04 13.99
CA LYS A 284 -2.34 5.76 15.05
C LYS A 284 -1.79 7.11 14.58
N LEU A 285 -1.18 7.16 13.40
CA LEU A 285 -0.63 8.42 12.87
C LEU A 285 -1.72 9.38 12.44
N TYR A 286 -2.86 8.87 11.96
CA TYR A 286 -4.03 9.66 11.64
C TYR A 286 -4.48 10.48 12.86
N LYS A 287 -4.58 9.84 14.03
CA LYS A 287 -4.87 10.51 15.31
C LYS A 287 -3.86 11.59 15.66
N VAL A 288 -2.57 11.34 15.43
CA VAL A 288 -1.50 12.32 15.71
C VAL A 288 -1.66 13.58 14.87
N ILE A 289 -2.08 13.45 13.61
CA ILE A 289 -2.15 14.55 12.65
C ILE A 289 -3.48 15.29 12.72
N TYR A 290 -4.59 14.57 12.88
CA TYR A 290 -5.95 15.11 12.77
C TYR A 290 -6.70 15.19 14.11
N GLY A 291 -6.14 14.65 15.19
CA GLY A 291 -6.74 14.69 16.52
C GLY A 291 -7.90 13.71 16.74
N ILE A 292 -8.28 12.92 15.74
CA ILE A 292 -9.33 11.91 15.78
C ILE A 292 -8.77 10.58 15.26
N ASP A 293 -9.17 9.44 15.84
CA ASP A 293 -8.77 8.12 15.32
C ASP A 293 -9.41 7.90 13.94
N LEU A 294 -8.70 7.27 12.99
CA LEU A 294 -9.24 6.98 11.65
C LEU A 294 -10.51 6.14 11.77
N SER A 295 -10.54 5.20 12.71
CA SER A 295 -11.74 4.42 13.03
C SER A 295 -12.94 5.27 13.45
N GLU A 296 -12.75 6.34 14.23
CA GLU A 296 -13.87 7.20 14.63
C GLU A 296 -14.31 8.09 13.46
N ASP A 297 -13.38 8.58 12.65
CA ASP A 297 -13.68 9.39 11.47
C ASP A 297 -14.47 8.60 10.40
N VAL A 298 -14.03 7.37 10.08
CA VAL A 298 -14.75 6.45 9.19
C VAL A 298 -16.17 6.18 9.70
N LYS A 299 -16.35 6.02 11.02
CA LYS A 299 -17.66 5.78 11.64
C LYS A 299 -18.58 7.01 11.55
N GLN A 300 -18.02 8.21 11.69
CA GLN A 300 -18.74 9.46 11.52
C GLN A 300 -19.14 9.69 10.07
N LYS A 301 -18.35 9.21 9.09
CA LYS A 301 -18.69 9.35 7.67
C LYS A 301 -19.70 8.31 7.19
N TYR A 302 -19.54 7.06 7.59
CA TYR A 302 -20.34 5.94 7.13
C TYR A 302 -21.27 5.43 8.23
N HIS A 303 -22.42 6.08 8.39
CA HIS A 303 -23.45 5.64 9.32
C HIS A 303 -24.16 4.39 8.77
N SER A 304 -23.85 3.19 9.27
CA SER A 304 -24.64 1.94 9.08
C SER A 304 -23.80 0.70 9.46
N GLU A 305 -24.37 -0.49 9.27
CA GLU A 305 -23.66 -1.77 9.25
C GLU A 305 -22.42 -1.78 8.33
N TYR A 306 -22.46 -1.00 7.24
CA TYR A 306 -21.31 -0.81 6.35
C TYR A 306 -20.12 -0.20 7.07
N GLY A 307 -20.33 0.94 7.75
CA GLY A 307 -19.30 1.56 8.58
C GLY A 307 -18.78 0.59 9.63
N ASN A 308 -19.67 -0.09 10.36
CA ASN A 308 -19.29 -1.08 11.37
C ASN A 308 -18.44 -2.23 10.80
N THR A 309 -18.67 -2.64 9.56
CA THR A 309 -17.89 -3.68 8.88
C THR A 309 -16.51 -3.15 8.46
N LEU A 310 -16.42 -1.93 7.92
CA LEU A 310 -15.13 -1.29 7.65
C LEU A 310 -14.27 -1.15 8.92
N LEU A 311 -14.88 -0.84 10.07
CA LEU A 311 -14.17 -0.78 11.35
C LEU A 311 -13.55 -2.12 11.76
N LYS A 312 -14.04 -3.26 11.25
CA LYS A 312 -13.42 -4.55 11.52
C LYS A 312 -12.03 -4.66 10.86
N LEU A 313 -11.79 -3.98 9.73
CA LEU A 313 -10.46 -3.92 9.08
C LEU A 313 -9.45 -3.15 9.92
N LEU A 314 -9.91 -2.16 10.69
CA LEU A 314 -9.09 -1.29 11.53
C LEU A 314 -8.77 -1.89 12.91
N LYS A 315 -9.47 -2.95 13.32
CA LYS A 315 -9.26 -3.57 14.64
C LYS A 315 -8.12 -4.57 14.60
N LYS A 316 -7.03 -4.25 15.30
CA LYS A 316 -6.07 -5.26 15.75
C LYS A 316 -6.71 -6.09 16.86
N ARG A 317 -6.84 -7.42 16.70
CA ARG A 317 -7.23 -8.26 17.84
C ARG A 317 -6.04 -8.47 18.77
N GLU A 318 -6.29 -8.25 20.05
CA GLU A 318 -5.56 -8.90 21.13
C GLU A 318 -5.69 -10.41 20.95
N ILE A 319 -4.56 -11.10 21.04
CA ILE A 319 -4.54 -12.55 21.12
C ILE A 319 -5.40 -12.92 22.35
N PRO A 320 -6.40 -13.82 22.24
CA PRO A 320 -7.18 -14.24 23.40
C PRO A 320 -6.26 -14.65 24.56
N ASP A 321 -6.57 -14.20 25.78
CA ASP A 321 -5.77 -14.42 27.02
C ASP A 321 -5.40 -15.88 27.31
N ILE A 322 -5.98 -16.83 26.59
CA ILE A 322 -5.66 -18.26 26.62
C ILE A 322 -4.18 -18.53 26.28
N PHE A 323 -3.49 -17.61 25.60
CA PHE A 323 -2.05 -17.70 25.31
C PHE A 323 -1.15 -16.87 26.23
N GLN A 324 -1.69 -16.06 27.16
CA GLN A 324 -0.86 -15.31 28.12
C GLN A 324 -0.31 -16.19 29.24
N HIS A 325 -0.97 -17.30 29.57
CA HIS A 325 -0.55 -18.20 30.66
C HIS A 325 0.56 -19.19 30.28
N SER A 326 1.00 -19.25 29.01
CA SER A 326 2.11 -20.12 28.58
C SER A 326 3.45 -19.40 28.39
N ILE A 327 3.52 -18.07 28.61
CA ILE A 327 4.76 -17.27 28.45
C ILE A 327 5.44 -16.94 29.80
N SER A 328 5.01 -17.59 30.90
CA SER A 328 5.58 -17.34 32.25
C SER A 328 6.73 -18.28 32.66
N ILE A 329 7.53 -18.81 31.71
CA ILE A 329 8.77 -19.53 32.06
C ILE A 329 9.92 -19.08 31.17
N ILE A 330 10.40 -17.86 31.42
CA ILE A 330 11.78 -17.49 31.10
C ILE A 330 12.36 -16.96 32.42
N PRO A 331 13.32 -17.66 33.06
CA PRO A 331 13.93 -17.15 34.29
C PRO A 331 14.71 -15.86 33.97
N PRO A 332 14.72 -14.88 34.89
CA PRO A 332 15.41 -13.61 34.67
C PRO A 332 16.92 -13.83 34.48
N LEU A 333 17.49 -13.12 33.51
CA LEU A 333 18.91 -13.07 33.23
C LEU A 333 19.67 -12.53 34.46
N VAL A 334 20.68 -13.29 34.90
CA VAL A 334 21.62 -12.89 35.96
C VAL A 334 22.39 -11.64 35.51
N PRO A 335 22.50 -10.57 36.33
CA PRO A 335 23.31 -9.41 36.00
C PRO A 335 24.80 -9.79 35.97
N LEU A 336 25.48 -9.48 34.87
CA LEU A 336 26.93 -9.50 34.82
C LEU A 336 27.46 -8.43 35.78
N ILE A 337 28.17 -8.89 36.80
CA ILE A 337 28.88 -8.08 37.79
C ILE A 337 29.98 -7.28 37.09
N GLU A 338 30.00 -5.97 37.35
CA GLU A 338 31.14 -5.08 37.13
C GLU A 338 32.35 -5.54 37.97
N VAL A 339 33.49 -5.80 37.32
CA VAL A 339 34.84 -5.35 37.74
C VAL A 339 35.69 -5.17 36.49
#